data_AF-A0A6G3UQP9-F1
#
_entry.id   AF-A0A6G3UQP9-F1
#
_cell.length_a   1.000
_cell.length_b   1.000
_cell.length_c   1.000
_cell.angle_alpha   90.00
_cell.angle_beta   90.00
_cell.angle_gamma   90.00
#
_symmetry.space_group_name_H-M   'P 1'
#
loop_
_entity.id
_entity.type
_entity.pdbx_description
1 polymer ?
#
loop_
_entity_poly.entity_id
_entity_poly.type
_entity_poly.pdbx_seq_one_letter_code
_entity_poly.pdbx_strand_id
1 'polypeptide(L)'
;MAIGQHTGRWRLYVAVYGVLASEWPEYVFEGAAVPSVQDRSRALDALGYTFTDRAEWDWTEDYVLGDDPAKAVSLFASARVREVAS
;
A
#
# COMPACT_ATOMS: atom_id res chain seq x y z
N MET A 1 9.15 -10.40 -10.85
CA MET A 1 8.31 -9.33 -10.28
C MET A 1 7.86 -9.81 -8.91
N ALA A 2 8.55 -9.42 -7.84
CA ALA A 2 8.13 -9.76 -6.48
C ALA A 2 7.52 -8.49 -5.90
N ILE A 3 6.18 -8.40 -5.93
CA ILE A 3 5.48 -7.36 -5.18
C ILE A 3 5.67 -7.72 -3.71
N GLY A 4 6.55 -6.97 -3.02
CA GLY A 4 6.76 -7.02 -1.58
C GLY A 4 7.36 -8.33 -1.04
N GLN A 5 8.64 -8.29 -0.66
CA GLN A 5 9.10 -9.25 0.37
C GLN A 5 8.25 -9.03 1.63
N HIS A 6 7.73 -10.10 2.23
CA HIS A 6 7.06 -10.05 3.54
C HIS A 6 8.08 -9.69 4.62
N THR A 7 8.32 -8.39 4.81
CA THR A 7 9.21 -7.89 5.86
C THR A 7 8.55 -7.87 7.23
N GLY A 8 7.27 -8.26 7.31
CA GLY A 8 6.42 -8.12 8.50
C GLY A 8 5.99 -6.68 8.78
N ARG A 9 6.26 -5.74 7.84
CA ARG A 9 5.89 -4.33 7.94
C ARG A 9 4.88 -3.97 6.86
N TRP A 10 4.01 -3.03 7.21
CA TRP A 10 3.10 -2.44 6.23
C TRP A 10 3.86 -1.51 5.28
N ARG A 11 3.46 -1.51 4.01
CA ARG A 11 4.02 -0.67 2.95
C ARG A 11 2.87 0.00 2.23
N LEU A 12 3.03 1.27 1.91
CA LEU A 12 2.12 2.02 1.04
C LEU A 12 2.91 2.47 -0.17
N TYR A 13 2.38 2.19 -1.36
CA TYR A 13 2.96 2.63 -2.62
C TYR A 13 1.89 3.29 -3.48
N VAL A 14 2.32 4.20 -4.35
CA VAL A 14 1.44 4.85 -5.32
C VAL A 14 1.70 4.25 -6.70
N ALA A 15 0.72 3.53 -7.24
CA ALA A 15 0.84 2.94 -8.57
C ALA A 15 0.80 4.04 -9.64
N VAL A 16 1.93 4.23 -10.34
CA VAL A 16 2.04 5.19 -11.45
C VAL A 16 2.06 4.44 -12.77
N TYR A 17 1.11 4.75 -13.64
CA TYR A 17 0.98 4.08 -14.93
C TYR A 17 2.16 4.43 -15.85
N GLY A 18 2.71 3.41 -16.53
CA GLY A 18 3.89 3.56 -17.40
C GLY A 18 5.24 3.59 -16.67
N VAL A 19 5.25 3.48 -15.33
CA VAL A 19 6.45 3.41 -14.50
C VAL A 19 6.63 1.99 -13.98
N LEU A 20 7.88 1.52 -13.87
CA LEU A 20 8.15 0.19 -13.30
C LEU A 20 7.73 0.16 -11.83
N ALA A 21 7.15 -0.95 -11.39
CA ALA A 21 6.67 -1.08 -10.01
C ALA A 21 7.78 -0.88 -8.95
N SER A 22 9.04 -1.16 -9.30
CA SER A 22 10.22 -0.91 -8.44
C SER A 22 10.53 0.57 -8.24
N GLU A 23 9.96 1.45 -9.06
CA GLU A 23 10.19 2.90 -9.05
C GLU A 23 8.98 3.67 -8.50
N TRP A 24 7.92 2.96 -8.08
CA TRP A 24 6.76 3.61 -7.47
C TRP A 24 7.14 4.30 -6.16
N PRO A 25 6.62 5.52 -5.89
CA PRO A 25 6.78 6.16 -4.60
C PRO A 25 6.29 5.24 -3.48
N GLU A 26 7.11 5.03 -2.46
CA GLU A 26 6.84 4.10 -1.38
C GLU A 26 7.11 4.72 -0.01
N TYR A 27 6.22 4.40 0.94
CA TYR A 27 6.40 4.63 2.36
C TYR A 27 6.33 3.30 3.11
N VAL A 28 7.33 3.04 3.96
CA VAL A 28 7.36 1.85 4.83
C VAL A 28 7.01 2.27 6.25
N PHE A 29 5.98 1.67 6.82
CA PHE A 29 5.57 1.96 8.20
C PHE A 29 6.50 1.26 9.20
N GLU A 30 6.69 1.89 10.36
CA GLU A 30 7.37 1.27 11.48
C GLU A 30 6.45 0.33 12.26
N GLY A 31 6.98 -0.82 12.66
CA GLY A 31 6.25 -1.84 13.41
C GLY A 31 5.30 -2.70 12.57
N ALA A 32 4.55 -3.55 13.27
CA ALA A 32 3.65 -4.54 12.69
C ALA A 32 2.15 -4.17 12.79
N ALA A 33 1.83 -3.09 13.52
CA ALA A 33 0.44 -2.65 13.68
C ALA A 33 -0.13 -2.16 12.33
N VAL A 34 -1.40 -2.48 12.07
CA VAL A 34 -2.09 -2.02 10.86
C VAL A 34 -2.19 -0.49 10.90
N PRO A 35 -1.66 0.25 9.92
CA PRO A 35 -1.69 1.71 9.92
C PRO A 35 -3.13 2.22 9.92
N SER A 36 -3.42 3.26 10.69
CA SER A 36 -4.74 3.89 10.66
C SER A 36 -4.96 4.67 9.35
N VAL A 37 -6.21 5.08 9.08
CA VAL A 37 -6.50 5.97 7.93
C VAL A 37 -5.70 7.27 8.03
N GLN A 38 -5.50 7.79 9.24
CA GLN A 38 -4.72 9.00 9.47
C GLN A 38 -3.23 8.79 9.15
N ASP A 39 -2.65 7.65 9.55
CA ASP A 39 -1.25 7.34 9.25
C ASP A 39 -1.03 7.21 7.75
N ARG A 40 -1.98 6.58 7.04
CA ARG A 40 -1.94 6.46 5.58
C ARG A 40 -2.06 7.81 4.88
N SER A 41 -2.91 8.71 5.39
CA SER A 41 -3.00 10.09 4.88
C SER A 41 -1.66 10.81 5.00
N ARG A 42 -1.01 10.75 6.17
CA ARG A 42 0.30 11.37 6.39
C ARG A 42 1.39 10.77 5.51
N ALA A 43 1.36 9.44 5.31
CA ALA A 43 2.28 8.76 4.41
C ALA A 43 2.08 9.22 2.96
N LEU A 44 0.83 9.35 2.50
CA LEU A 44 0.53 9.90 1.17
C LEU A 44 1.00 11.36 1.04
N ASP A 45 0.74 12.20 2.04
CA ASP A 45 1.19 13.59 2.04
C ASP A 45 2.72 13.68 1.93
N ALA A 46 3.45 12.80 2.64
CA ALA A 46 4.91 12.70 2.54
C ALA A 46 5.41 12.25 1.15
N LEU A 47 4.58 11.53 0.39
CA LEU A 47 4.85 11.13 -0.99
C LEU A 47 4.36 12.17 -2.02
N GLY A 48 3.70 13.26 -1.60
CA GLY A 48 3.14 14.28 -2.50
C GLY A 48 1.75 13.95 -3.04
N TYR A 49 1.02 13.03 -2.41
CA TYR A 49 -0.30 12.59 -2.83
C TYR A 49 -1.35 12.84 -1.75
N THR A 50 -2.61 12.96 -2.19
CA THR A 50 -3.77 13.03 -1.30
C THR A 50 -4.93 12.22 -1.88
N PHE A 51 -5.90 11.84 -1.05
CA PHE A 51 -7.10 11.14 -1.53
C PHE A 51 -7.90 12.04 -2.49
N THR A 52 -8.58 11.44 -3.48
CA THR A 52 -9.40 12.22 -4.42
C THR A 52 -10.60 12.86 -3.73
N ASP A 53 -11.44 12.03 -3.08
CA ASP A 53 -12.74 12.46 -2.57
C ASP A 53 -13.02 11.90 -1.16
N ARG A 54 -12.80 10.59 -0.98
CA ARG A 54 -12.94 9.90 0.30
C ARG A 54 -11.75 9.01 0.55
N ALA A 55 -11.31 8.92 1.80
CA ALA A 55 -10.29 7.98 2.26
C ALA A 55 -10.87 6.55 2.41
N GLU A 56 -11.67 6.11 1.44
CA GLU A 56 -12.24 4.78 1.39
C GLU A 56 -11.22 3.83 0.76
N TRP A 57 -11.00 2.70 1.43
CA TRP A 57 -10.05 1.67 1.01
C TRP A 57 -10.82 0.42 0.66
N ASP A 58 -10.56 -0.11 -0.53
CA ASP A 58 -11.01 -1.44 -0.92
C ASP A 58 -9.95 -2.46 -0.47
N TRP A 59 -10.39 -3.47 0.29
CA TRP A 59 -9.50 -4.46 0.91
C TRP A 59 -9.65 -5.81 0.24
N THR A 60 -8.51 -6.42 -0.08
CA THR A 60 -8.43 -7.72 -0.71
C THR A 60 -7.43 -8.59 0.04
N GLU A 61 -7.88 -9.78 0.44
CA GLU A 61 -6.99 -10.86 0.86
C GLU A 61 -6.38 -11.50 -0.39
N ASP A 62 -5.06 -11.63 -0.40
CA ASP A 62 -4.31 -12.32 -1.44
C ASP A 62 -3.66 -13.58 -0.85
N TYR A 63 -3.71 -14.64 -1.65
CA TYR A 63 -3.17 -15.95 -1.31
C TYR A 63 -2.38 -16.48 -2.52
N VAL A 64 -1.20 -17.06 -2.28
CA VAL A 64 -0.42 -17.63 -3.36
C VAL A 64 -1.02 -18.99 -3.74
N LEU A 65 -1.28 -19.19 -5.03
CA LEU A 65 -1.87 -20.43 -5.53
C LEU A 65 -0.96 -21.63 -5.16
N GLY A 66 -1.47 -22.54 -4.33
CA GLY A 66 -0.74 -23.69 -3.80
C GLY A 66 -0.35 -23.60 -2.32
N ASP A 67 -0.83 -22.62 -1.57
CA ASP A 67 -0.43 -22.42 -0.18
C ASP A 67 -1.03 -23.42 0.83
N ASP A 68 -0.13 -23.90 1.69
CA ASP A 68 -0.39 -24.59 2.96
C ASP A 68 -1.38 -23.76 3.81
N PRO A 69 -2.50 -24.34 4.29
CA PRO A 69 -3.50 -23.63 5.09
C PRO A 69 -2.95 -23.06 6.41
N ALA A 70 -1.73 -23.42 6.82
CA ALA A 70 -1.04 -22.84 7.97
C ALA A 70 -0.32 -21.50 7.69
N LYS A 71 -0.21 -21.07 6.42
CA LYS A 71 0.48 -19.81 6.08
C LYS A 71 -0.38 -18.58 6.34
N ALA A 72 0.30 -17.46 6.64
CA ALA A 72 -0.35 -16.17 6.79
C ALA A 72 -0.83 -15.63 5.43
N VAL A 73 -2.02 -15.03 5.43
CA VAL A 73 -2.56 -14.32 4.26
C VAL A 73 -1.85 -12.98 4.06
N SER A 74 -1.85 -12.50 2.83
CA SER A 74 -1.42 -11.13 2.50
C SER A 74 -2.63 -10.23 2.40
N LEU A 75 -2.52 -9.02 2.96
CA LEU A 75 -3.59 -8.03 2.89
C LEU A 75 -3.15 -6.88 1.99
N PHE A 76 -3.94 -6.62 0.96
CA PHE A 76 -3.81 -5.46 0.11
C PHE A 76 -5.00 -4.53 0.31
N ALA A 77 -4.72 -3.24 0.27
CA ALA A 77 -5.76 -2.23 0.26
C ALA A 77 -5.44 -1.24 -0.85
N SER A 78 -6.47 -0.76 -1.56
CA SER A 78 -6.30 0.28 -2.57
C SER A 78 -7.28 1.42 -2.36
N ALA A 79 -6.84 2.64 -2.68
CA ALA A 79 -7.64 3.84 -2.67
C ALA A 79 -7.21 4.74 -3.83
N ARG A 80 -8.12 5.56 -4.34
CA ARG A 80 -7.78 6.54 -5.38
C ARG A 80 -7.12 7.75 -4.76
N VAL A 81 -6.01 8.17 -5.38
CA VAL A 81 -5.23 9.33 -4.96
C VAL A 81 -4.98 10.23 -6.15
N ARG A 82 -4.61 11.47 -5.86
CA ARG A 82 -4.14 12.47 -6.82
C ARG A 82 -2.88 13.13 -6.29
N GLU A 83 -2.05 13.63 -7.18
CA GLU A 83 -0.94 14.50 -6.80
C GLU A 83 -1.49 15.78 -6.16
N VAL A 84 -0.77 16.28 -5.16
CA VAL A 84 -0.97 17.63 -4.66
C VAL A 84 -0.24 18.55 -5.63
N ALA A 85 -0.97 19.36 -6.40
CA ALA A 85 -0.37 20.29 -7.34
C ALA A 85 0.62 21.21 -6.62
N SER A 86 1.84 21.29 -7.15
CA SER A 86 2.91 22.18 -6.67
C SER A 86 2.53 23.65 -6.77
#